data_AF-A0A3N5J9X7-F1
#
_entry.id   AF-A0A3N5J9X7-F1
#
_cell.length_a   1.000
_cell.length_b   1.000
_cell.length_c   1.000
_cell.angle_alpha   90.00
_cell.angle_beta   90.00
_cell.angle_gamma   90.00
#
_symmetry.space_group_name_H-M   'P 1'
#
loop_
_entity.id
_entity.type
_entity.pdbx_description
1 polymer ?
#
loop_
_entity_poly.entity_id
_entity_poly.type
_entity_poly.pdbx_seq_one_letter_code
_entity_poly.pdbx_strand_id
1 'polypeptide(L)'
;MRHVIIGSGPAGVIAAETLRRTDPAAEITLVCGEGEVPYARMAIPYLLKGDIDEAGTYIRKDPDHFRRLRLELVHARARDVDTASRTVALSNRRSLPYDRLLIATGSRPSRERIPGIDLPGVQTCWTLDDARAILGKAGPGTRVVQMGAGFVGCIIMEGLLSRGVDLTILVRSGYMVRRMMNPTASGLIQRWCEARGVKILTRTQPKGLSASGDALQVDLGESRFLPADMYLSVVGVDPNLEFLAGSGIEIGQGVLVDANLQSSVPGVFAAGDVAEAAHGLTGTR
;
A
#
# COMPACT_ATOMS: atom_id res chain seq x y z
N MET A 1 -20.60 -21.02 -12.03
CA MET A 1 -19.68 -21.08 -10.88
C MET A 1 -19.54 -19.69 -10.30
N ARG A 2 -19.55 -19.56 -8.97
CA ARG A 2 -19.44 -18.29 -8.24
C ARG A 2 -18.01 -18.05 -7.81
N HIS A 3 -17.44 -16.95 -8.29
CA HIS A 3 -16.10 -16.49 -7.95
C HIS A 3 -16.20 -15.22 -7.12
N VAL A 4 -15.62 -15.25 -5.92
CA VAL A 4 -15.46 -14.05 -5.10
C VAL A 4 -13.99 -13.66 -5.11
N ILE A 5 -13.71 -12.39 -5.42
CA ILE A 5 -12.37 -11.82 -5.41
C ILE A 5 -12.34 -10.72 -4.35
N ILE A 6 -11.53 -10.88 -3.31
CA ILE A 6 -11.36 -9.89 -2.25
C ILE A 6 -10.19 -8.98 -2.60
N GLY A 7 -10.48 -7.76 -3.03
CA GLY A 7 -9.48 -6.76 -3.38
C GLY A 7 -9.57 -6.35 -4.85
N SER A 8 -9.67 -5.05 -5.08
CA SER A 8 -9.86 -4.42 -6.39
C SER A 8 -8.60 -3.74 -6.95
N GLY A 9 -7.41 -4.15 -6.47
CA GLY A 9 -6.14 -3.75 -7.06
C GLY A 9 -5.86 -4.48 -8.38
N PRO A 10 -4.66 -4.28 -8.98
CA PRO A 10 -4.29 -4.89 -10.26
C PRO A 10 -4.48 -6.42 -10.30
N ALA A 11 -4.08 -7.14 -9.24
CA ALA A 11 -4.25 -8.60 -9.17
C ALA A 11 -5.73 -9.02 -9.28
N GLY A 12 -6.61 -8.39 -8.51
CA GLY A 12 -8.04 -8.72 -8.52
C GLY A 12 -8.75 -8.34 -9.82
N VAL A 13 -8.43 -7.15 -10.37
CA VAL A 13 -9.00 -6.70 -11.66
C VAL A 13 -8.59 -7.63 -12.80
N ILE A 14 -7.30 -7.97 -12.91
CA ILE A 14 -6.80 -8.86 -13.97
C ILE A 14 -7.39 -10.27 -13.83
N ALA A 15 -7.55 -10.77 -12.59
CA ALA A 15 -8.21 -12.05 -12.34
C ALA A 15 -9.67 -12.03 -12.79
N ALA A 16 -10.45 -10.99 -12.45
CA ALA A 16 -11.85 -10.87 -12.83
C ALA A 16 -12.03 -10.79 -14.37
N GLU A 17 -11.19 -10.02 -15.05
CA GLU A 17 -11.20 -9.91 -16.51
C GLU A 17 -10.82 -11.23 -17.19
N THR A 18 -9.81 -11.91 -16.66
CA THR A 18 -9.37 -13.20 -17.17
C THR A 18 -10.46 -14.24 -17.00
N LEU A 19 -11.08 -14.32 -15.81
CA LEU A 19 -12.21 -15.21 -15.55
C LEU A 19 -13.36 -14.94 -16.51
N ARG A 20 -13.74 -13.68 -16.74
CA ARG A 20 -14.83 -13.37 -17.69
C ARG A 20 -14.49 -13.81 -19.13
N ARG A 21 -13.22 -13.72 -19.54
CA ARG A 21 -12.77 -14.17 -20.86
C ARG A 21 -12.78 -15.70 -20.98
N THR A 22 -12.36 -16.41 -19.95
CA THR A 22 -12.22 -17.89 -19.97
C THR A 22 -13.53 -18.60 -19.63
N ASP A 23 -14.38 -17.98 -18.82
CA ASP A 23 -15.71 -18.45 -18.46
C ASP A 23 -16.74 -17.31 -18.59
N PRO A 24 -17.36 -17.17 -19.78
CA PRO A 24 -18.39 -16.16 -20.03
C PRO A 24 -19.67 -16.32 -19.20
N ALA A 25 -19.87 -17.46 -18.53
CA ALA A 25 -21.04 -17.74 -17.71
C ALA A 25 -20.77 -17.60 -16.20
N ALA A 26 -19.51 -17.43 -15.78
CA ALA A 26 -19.16 -17.24 -14.37
C ALA A 26 -19.89 -16.06 -13.74
N GLU A 27 -20.34 -16.25 -12.49
CA GLU A 27 -20.77 -15.20 -11.60
C GLU A 27 -19.52 -14.69 -10.87
N ILE A 28 -19.18 -13.41 -11.04
CA ILE A 28 -17.93 -12.84 -10.53
C ILE A 28 -18.26 -11.62 -9.69
N THR A 29 -17.93 -11.70 -8.40
CA THR A 29 -18.06 -10.59 -7.45
C THR A 29 -16.66 -10.08 -7.07
N LEU A 30 -16.42 -8.79 -7.32
CA LEU A 30 -15.19 -8.10 -6.94
C LEU A 30 -15.48 -7.22 -5.72
N VAL A 31 -14.86 -7.55 -4.59
CA VAL A 31 -15.02 -6.82 -3.33
C VAL A 31 -14.00 -5.69 -3.25
N CYS A 32 -14.50 -4.46 -3.25
CA CYS A 32 -13.73 -3.22 -3.19
C CYS A 32 -13.67 -2.74 -1.73
N GLY A 33 -12.51 -2.86 -1.09
CA GLY A 33 -12.31 -2.45 0.30
C GLY A 33 -12.25 -0.93 0.53
N GLU A 34 -12.06 -0.17 -0.55
CA GLU A 34 -12.08 1.29 -0.58
C GLU A 34 -13.33 1.79 -1.33
N GLY A 35 -13.71 3.04 -1.07
CA GLY A 35 -14.82 3.73 -1.75
C GLY A 35 -14.48 4.20 -3.16
N GLU A 36 -13.29 3.90 -3.65
CA GLU A 36 -12.76 4.37 -4.93
C GLU A 36 -13.03 3.38 -6.06
N VAL A 37 -13.01 3.89 -7.30
CA VAL A 37 -12.90 3.04 -8.48
C VAL A 37 -11.56 2.28 -8.45
N PRO A 38 -11.47 1.04 -8.98
CA PRO A 38 -10.22 0.29 -9.02
C PRO A 38 -9.05 1.08 -9.64
N TYR A 39 -8.00 1.31 -8.85
CA TYR A 39 -6.84 2.14 -9.23
C TYR A 39 -5.51 1.44 -8.91
N ALA A 40 -4.45 1.86 -9.59
CA ALA A 40 -3.10 1.38 -9.38
C ALA A 40 -2.39 2.23 -8.32
N ARG A 41 -2.17 1.70 -7.12
CA ARG A 41 -1.45 2.42 -6.05
C ARG A 41 -0.06 2.92 -6.48
N MET A 42 0.62 2.17 -7.34
CA MET A 42 1.93 2.58 -7.89
C MET A 42 1.86 3.82 -8.80
N ALA A 43 0.66 4.27 -9.18
CA ALA A 43 0.46 5.51 -9.92
C ALA A 43 0.41 6.75 -8.99
N ILE A 44 0.19 6.58 -7.68
CA ILE A 44 0.08 7.69 -6.71
C ILE A 44 1.29 8.64 -6.79
N PRO A 45 2.55 8.19 -6.85
CA PRO A 45 3.67 9.11 -6.92
C PRO A 45 3.68 10.01 -8.17
N TYR A 46 3.13 9.56 -9.30
CA TYR A 46 2.99 10.36 -10.51
C TYR A 46 1.89 11.42 -10.36
N LEU A 47 0.81 11.09 -9.65
CA LEU A 47 -0.21 12.05 -9.23
C LEU A 47 0.40 13.10 -8.27
N LEU A 48 1.18 12.65 -7.29
CA LEU A 48 1.91 13.55 -6.38
C LEU A 48 2.86 14.46 -7.14
N LYS A 49 3.54 13.97 -8.18
CA LYS A 49 4.40 14.78 -9.05
C LYS A 49 3.63 15.77 -9.92
N GLY A 50 2.39 15.44 -10.30
CA GLY A 50 1.56 16.22 -11.21
C GLY A 50 1.67 15.81 -12.67
N ASP A 51 2.29 14.66 -12.96
CA ASP A 51 2.40 14.10 -14.30
C ASP A 51 1.05 13.55 -14.80
N ILE A 52 0.17 13.18 -13.87
CA ILE A 52 -1.19 12.70 -14.13
C ILE A 52 -2.19 13.36 -13.17
N ASP A 53 -3.45 13.38 -13.58
CA ASP A 53 -4.57 13.63 -12.68
C ASP A 53 -4.97 12.35 -11.93
N GLU A 54 -5.96 12.46 -11.03
CA GLU A 54 -6.40 11.31 -10.24
C GLU A 54 -6.97 10.19 -11.14
N ALA A 55 -7.68 10.54 -12.20
CA ALA A 55 -8.22 9.58 -13.16
C ALA A 55 -7.10 8.80 -13.90
N GLY A 56 -5.92 9.40 -14.04
CA GLY A 56 -4.72 8.72 -14.52
C GLY A 56 -4.28 7.54 -13.66
N THR A 57 -4.72 7.45 -12.40
CA THR A 57 -4.43 6.30 -11.52
C THR A 57 -5.37 5.11 -11.76
N TYR A 58 -6.51 5.33 -12.42
CA TYR A 58 -7.54 4.30 -12.55
C TYR A 58 -7.05 3.17 -13.46
N ILE A 59 -7.24 1.91 -13.03
CA ILE A 59 -6.80 0.73 -13.80
C ILE A 59 -7.53 0.69 -15.14
N ARG A 60 -8.79 1.15 -15.16
CA ARG A 60 -9.62 1.26 -16.36
C ARG A 60 -10.24 2.66 -16.40
N LYS A 61 -10.06 3.35 -17.51
CA LYS A 61 -10.55 4.72 -17.72
C LYS A 61 -12.03 4.77 -18.09
N ASP A 62 -12.54 3.67 -18.65
CA ASP A 62 -13.93 3.58 -19.06
C ASP A 62 -14.81 3.23 -17.84
N PRO A 63 -15.74 4.12 -17.44
CA PRO A 63 -16.57 3.92 -16.25
C PRO A 63 -17.52 2.72 -16.38
N ASP A 64 -17.84 2.31 -17.61
CA ASP A 64 -18.73 1.19 -17.90
C ASP A 64 -18.00 -0.15 -18.04
N HIS A 65 -16.67 -0.16 -17.91
CA HIS A 65 -15.84 -1.35 -18.14
C HIS A 65 -16.31 -2.57 -17.34
N PHE A 66 -16.43 -2.43 -16.01
CA PHE A 66 -16.83 -3.54 -15.14
C PHE A 66 -18.29 -3.96 -15.36
N ARG A 67 -19.16 -3.00 -15.70
CA ARG A 67 -20.57 -3.25 -16.03
C ARG A 67 -20.71 -4.08 -17.30
N ARG A 68 -19.97 -3.75 -18.37
CA ARG A 68 -19.96 -4.52 -19.62
C ARG A 68 -19.41 -5.94 -19.44
N LEU A 69 -18.46 -6.10 -18.53
CA LEU A 69 -17.96 -7.41 -18.12
C LEU A 69 -18.91 -8.17 -17.20
N ARG A 70 -20.07 -7.60 -16.83
CA ARG A 70 -21.05 -8.20 -15.90
C ARG A 70 -20.37 -8.66 -14.62
N LEU A 71 -19.54 -7.79 -14.03
CA LEU A 71 -18.96 -8.00 -12.71
C LEU A 71 -19.83 -7.31 -11.66
N GLU A 72 -20.10 -7.99 -10.55
CA GLU A 72 -20.71 -7.36 -9.39
C GLU A 72 -19.61 -6.67 -8.57
N LEU A 73 -19.66 -5.34 -8.46
CA LEU A 73 -18.78 -4.60 -7.56
C LEU A 73 -19.45 -4.43 -6.21
N VAL A 74 -18.78 -4.90 -5.14
CA VAL A 74 -19.28 -4.77 -3.78
C VAL A 74 -18.33 -3.90 -2.98
N HIS A 75 -18.77 -2.68 -2.64
CA HIS A 75 -17.99 -1.75 -1.82
C HIS A 75 -18.17 -2.10 -0.33
N ALA A 76 -17.23 -2.90 0.18
CA ALA A 76 -17.13 -3.27 1.58
C ALA A 76 -15.76 -3.90 1.85
N ARG A 77 -15.30 -3.81 3.10
CA ARG A 77 -14.16 -4.62 3.57
C ARG A 77 -14.61 -6.02 3.95
N ALA A 78 -13.85 -7.04 3.56
CA ALA A 78 -13.96 -8.38 4.13
C ALA A 78 -13.58 -8.34 5.62
N ARG A 79 -14.33 -9.08 6.43
CA ARG A 79 -14.15 -9.15 7.89
C ARG A 79 -13.74 -10.54 8.35
N ASP A 80 -14.25 -11.55 7.67
CA ASP A 80 -14.00 -12.95 8.00
C ASP A 80 -14.16 -13.84 6.76
N VAL A 81 -13.47 -14.97 6.74
CA VAL A 81 -13.58 -16.01 5.71
C VAL A 81 -13.82 -17.34 6.40
N ASP A 82 -15.01 -17.89 6.19
CA ASP A 82 -15.37 -19.24 6.63
C ASP A 82 -15.18 -20.21 5.46
N THR A 83 -14.13 -21.01 5.53
CA THR A 83 -13.78 -21.98 4.49
C THR A 83 -14.63 -23.25 4.56
N ALA A 84 -15.24 -23.55 5.71
CA ALA A 84 -16.13 -24.70 5.88
C ALA A 84 -17.49 -24.44 5.23
N SER A 85 -18.08 -23.27 5.47
CA SER A 85 -19.33 -22.85 4.79
C SER A 85 -19.10 -22.21 3.42
N ARG A 86 -17.84 -21.92 3.06
CA ARG A 86 -17.43 -21.21 1.84
C ARG A 86 -18.12 -19.86 1.68
N THR A 87 -18.00 -19.03 2.72
CA THR A 87 -18.58 -17.69 2.74
C THR A 87 -17.55 -16.63 3.14
N VAL A 88 -17.76 -15.41 2.64
CA VAL A 88 -17.00 -14.21 3.04
C VAL A 88 -17.96 -13.24 3.72
N ALA A 89 -17.69 -12.94 4.99
CA ALA A 89 -18.45 -11.94 5.73
C ALA A 89 -17.89 -10.54 5.44
N LEU A 90 -18.79 -9.59 5.14
CA LEU A 90 -18.43 -8.22 4.80
C LEU A 90 -18.82 -7.23 5.90
N SER A 91 -18.11 -6.11 5.95
CA SER A 91 -18.35 -5.00 6.89
C SER A 91 -19.74 -4.37 6.78
N ASN A 92 -20.40 -4.50 5.63
CA ASN A 92 -21.78 -4.05 5.41
C ASN A 92 -22.83 -5.12 5.81
N ARG A 93 -22.42 -6.16 6.56
CA ARG A 93 -23.24 -7.29 7.04
C ARG A 93 -23.73 -8.24 5.95
N ARG A 94 -23.34 -8.05 4.69
CA ARG A 94 -23.56 -9.07 3.64
C ARG A 94 -22.64 -10.26 3.88
N SER A 95 -23.12 -11.45 3.53
CA SER A 95 -22.31 -12.67 3.42
C SER A 95 -22.32 -13.12 1.97
N LEU A 96 -21.15 -13.37 1.39
CA LEU A 96 -21.00 -13.78 0.00
C LEU A 96 -20.61 -15.26 -0.06
N PRO A 97 -21.48 -16.17 -0.55
CA PRO A 97 -21.10 -17.55 -0.81
C PRO A 97 -20.21 -17.63 -2.05
N TYR A 98 -19.27 -18.57 -2.07
CA TYR A 98 -18.36 -18.78 -3.20
C TYR A 98 -18.15 -20.27 -3.54
N ASP A 99 -17.88 -20.54 -4.81
CA ASP A 99 -17.34 -21.82 -5.26
C ASP A 99 -15.80 -21.76 -5.36
N ARG A 100 -15.27 -20.55 -5.66
CA ARG A 100 -13.85 -20.22 -5.71
C ARG A 100 -13.60 -18.84 -5.09
N LEU A 101 -12.56 -18.73 -4.29
CA LEU A 101 -12.17 -17.49 -3.60
C LEU A 101 -10.77 -17.07 -4.02
N LEU A 102 -10.59 -15.80 -4.40
CA LEU A 102 -9.28 -15.18 -4.56
C LEU A 102 -9.07 -14.08 -3.52
N ILE A 103 -8.02 -14.20 -2.72
CA ILE A 103 -7.55 -13.18 -1.78
C ILE A 103 -6.51 -12.31 -2.49
N ALA A 104 -6.90 -11.09 -2.85
CA ALA A 104 -6.07 -10.11 -3.55
C ALA A 104 -6.04 -8.77 -2.78
N THR A 105 -6.03 -8.86 -1.45
CA THR A 105 -6.15 -7.71 -0.52
C THR A 105 -4.91 -6.85 -0.44
N GLY A 106 -3.79 -7.30 -1.02
CA GLY A 106 -2.51 -6.61 -0.98
C GLY A 106 -2.04 -6.33 0.45
N SER A 107 -1.41 -5.17 0.64
CA SER A 107 -0.81 -4.75 1.90
C SER A 107 -1.36 -3.42 2.40
N ARG A 108 -0.92 -3.01 3.58
CA ARG A 108 -1.13 -1.69 4.18
C ARG A 108 0.20 -1.13 4.70
N PRO A 109 0.33 0.19 4.93
CA PRO A 109 1.54 0.75 5.52
C PRO A 109 1.86 0.12 6.88
N SER A 110 3.12 -0.28 7.06
CA SER A 110 3.59 -0.68 8.39
C SER A 110 3.59 0.53 9.30
N ARG A 111 3.25 0.31 10.57
CA ARG A 111 3.09 1.41 11.53
C ARG A 111 4.27 1.50 12.48
N GLU A 112 4.82 2.71 12.62
CA GLU A 112 5.85 2.98 13.62
C GLU A 112 5.27 2.95 15.03
N ARG A 113 6.09 2.51 16.00
CA ARG A 113 5.73 2.45 17.42
C ARG A 113 6.48 3.55 18.17
N ILE A 114 6.06 4.79 17.95
CA ILE A 114 6.59 5.98 18.66
C ILE A 114 5.42 6.81 19.20
N PRO A 115 5.57 7.50 20.34
CA PRO A 115 4.58 8.45 20.84
C PRO A 115 4.24 9.51 19.78
N GLY A 116 2.96 9.87 19.66
CA GLY A 116 2.48 10.90 18.75
C GLY A 116 2.31 10.49 17.29
N ILE A 117 2.46 9.21 16.94
CA ILE A 117 2.24 8.72 15.56
C ILE A 117 0.80 8.89 15.04
N ASP A 118 -0.16 9.12 15.94
CA ASP A 118 -1.58 9.36 15.61
C ASP A 118 -1.95 10.85 15.56
N LEU A 119 -0.98 11.75 15.72
CA LEU A 119 -1.25 13.19 15.71
C LEU A 119 -1.72 13.65 14.32
N PRO A 120 -2.63 14.64 14.25
CA PRO A 120 -2.93 15.33 13.01
C PRO A 120 -1.64 15.84 12.33
N GLY A 121 -1.51 15.61 11.02
CA GLY A 121 -0.29 15.93 10.28
C GLY A 121 0.67 14.76 10.10
N VAL A 122 0.48 13.65 10.81
CA VAL A 122 1.10 12.37 10.44
C VAL A 122 0.30 11.74 9.30
N GLN A 123 1.01 11.35 8.23
CA GLN A 123 0.41 10.76 7.04
C GLN A 123 1.18 9.51 6.62
N THR A 124 0.49 8.61 5.92
CA THR A 124 1.11 7.59 5.07
C THR A 124 1.00 8.01 3.61
N CYS A 125 1.54 7.23 2.68
CA CYS A 125 1.32 7.42 1.25
C CYS A 125 1.03 6.06 0.59
N TRP A 126 -0.23 5.63 0.66
CA TRP A 126 -0.66 4.32 0.20
C TRP A 126 -2.01 4.34 -0.53
N THR A 127 -2.95 5.17 -0.07
CA THR A 127 -4.29 5.29 -0.65
C THR A 127 -4.46 6.58 -1.46
N LEU A 128 -5.53 6.69 -2.25
CA LEU A 128 -5.90 7.98 -2.88
C LEU A 128 -6.26 9.03 -1.82
N ASP A 129 -6.86 8.64 -0.70
CA ASP A 129 -7.12 9.57 0.42
C ASP A 129 -5.83 10.13 1.00
N ASP A 130 -4.80 9.28 1.16
CA ASP A 130 -3.46 9.71 1.56
C ASP A 130 -2.89 10.72 0.54
N ALA A 131 -3.03 10.41 -0.75
CA ALA A 131 -2.54 11.29 -1.82
C ALA A 131 -3.22 12.66 -1.81
N ARG A 132 -4.55 12.70 -1.65
CA ARG A 132 -5.34 13.94 -1.51
C ARG A 132 -4.92 14.72 -0.26
N ALA A 133 -4.72 14.04 0.87
CA ALA A 133 -4.28 14.67 2.10
C ALA A 133 -2.87 15.28 1.99
N ILE A 134 -1.95 14.58 1.31
CA ILE A 134 -0.61 15.08 0.98
C ILE A 134 -0.72 16.30 0.06
N LEU A 135 -1.47 16.21 -1.04
CA LEU A 135 -1.64 17.30 -2.00
C LEU A 135 -2.30 18.55 -1.39
N GLY A 136 -3.18 18.37 -0.40
CA GLY A 136 -3.79 19.48 0.33
C GLY A 136 -2.82 20.28 1.20
N LYS A 137 -1.63 19.74 1.50
CA LYS A 137 -0.61 20.39 2.35
C LYS A 137 0.72 20.65 1.63
N ALA A 138 1.07 19.84 0.64
CA ALA A 138 2.34 19.89 -0.04
C ALA A 138 2.40 21.08 -1.00
N GLY A 139 3.25 22.05 -0.70
CA GLY A 139 3.53 23.20 -1.56
C GLY A 139 4.87 23.84 -1.23
N PRO A 140 5.21 24.95 -1.91
CA PRO A 140 6.45 25.67 -1.68
C PRO A 140 6.64 26.04 -0.21
N GLY A 141 7.73 25.56 0.39
CA GLY A 141 8.10 25.87 1.78
C GLY A 141 7.42 25.03 2.87
N THR A 142 6.46 24.15 2.52
CA THR A 142 5.91 23.17 3.47
C THR A 142 7.05 22.29 4.00
N ARG A 143 7.23 22.22 5.32
CA ARG A 143 8.27 21.40 5.94
C ARG A 143 7.77 19.97 6.08
N VAL A 144 8.43 19.05 5.37
CA VAL A 144 8.06 17.63 5.40
C VAL A 144 9.19 16.83 6.02
N VAL A 145 8.88 16.06 7.05
CA VAL A 145 9.79 15.04 7.58
C VAL A 145 9.28 13.68 7.14
N GLN A 146 10.02 13.01 6.26
CA GLN A 146 9.70 11.66 5.80
C GLN A 146 10.57 10.64 6.55
N MET A 147 9.94 9.63 7.14
CA MET A 147 10.63 8.49 7.71
C MET A 147 10.62 7.31 6.74
N GLY A 148 11.81 6.90 6.32
CA GLY A 148 12.02 5.82 5.36
C GLY A 148 12.51 6.31 4.00
N ALA A 149 13.59 5.67 3.53
CA ALA A 149 14.20 5.88 2.22
C ALA A 149 14.31 4.55 1.45
N GLY A 150 13.26 3.72 1.52
CA GLY A 150 13.14 2.55 0.64
C GLY A 150 12.88 2.96 -0.80
N PHE A 151 12.77 1.98 -1.71
CA PHE A 151 12.49 2.23 -3.12
C PHE A 151 11.23 3.11 -3.32
N VAL A 152 10.10 2.70 -2.73
CA VAL A 152 8.84 3.47 -2.76
C VAL A 152 9.00 4.86 -2.13
N GLY A 153 9.71 4.96 -1.00
CA GLY A 153 9.99 6.24 -0.35
C GLY A 153 10.81 7.21 -1.23
N CYS A 154 11.68 6.70 -2.09
CA CYS A 154 12.43 7.53 -3.05
C CYS A 154 11.53 8.06 -4.18
N ILE A 155 10.55 7.28 -4.63
CA ILE A 155 9.60 7.72 -5.66
C ILE A 155 8.64 8.77 -5.07
N ILE A 156 8.18 8.58 -3.83
CA ILE A 156 7.35 9.58 -3.13
C ILE A 156 8.14 10.88 -2.90
N MET A 157 9.41 10.78 -2.50
CA MET A 157 10.32 11.93 -2.38
C MET A 157 10.35 12.77 -3.66
N GLU A 158 10.45 12.15 -4.84
CA GLU A 158 10.43 12.88 -6.12
C GLU A 158 9.12 13.66 -6.32
N GLY A 159 7.97 13.04 -6.01
CA GLY A 159 6.66 13.70 -6.06
C GLY A 159 6.58 14.90 -5.12
N LEU A 160 7.06 14.77 -3.88
CA LEU A 160 7.12 15.85 -2.90
C LEU A 160 8.04 16.99 -3.34
N LEU A 161 9.23 16.69 -3.86
CA LEU A 161 10.17 17.70 -4.36
C LEU A 161 9.58 18.48 -5.54
N SER A 162 8.81 17.82 -6.40
CA SER A 162 8.13 18.46 -7.53
C SER A 162 7.05 19.46 -7.07
N ARG A 163 6.61 19.38 -5.80
CA ARG A 163 5.72 20.37 -5.16
C ARG A 163 6.46 21.50 -4.42
N GLY A 164 7.79 21.48 -4.38
CA GLY A 164 8.60 22.53 -3.76
C GLY A 164 8.67 22.49 -2.23
N VAL A 165 8.40 21.33 -1.60
CA VAL A 165 8.48 21.19 -0.13
C VAL A 165 9.92 21.27 0.39
N ASP A 166 10.13 21.72 1.64
CA ASP A 166 11.41 21.56 2.35
C ASP A 166 11.44 20.15 2.98
N LEU A 167 12.17 19.24 2.33
CA LEU A 167 12.15 17.82 2.65
C LEU A 167 13.36 17.40 3.50
N THR A 168 13.07 16.82 4.66
CA THR A 168 14.04 16.06 5.46
C THR A 168 13.66 14.59 5.48
N ILE A 169 14.58 13.71 5.09
CA ILE A 169 14.41 12.26 5.12
C ILE A 169 15.21 11.66 6.26
N LEU A 170 14.53 10.90 7.11
CA LEU A 170 15.11 10.12 8.18
C LEU A 170 15.28 8.67 7.71
N VAL A 171 16.48 8.14 7.91
CA VAL A 171 16.83 6.77 7.51
C VAL A 171 17.38 6.03 8.72
N ARG A 172 16.66 4.99 9.16
CA ARG A 172 17.09 4.15 10.29
C ARG A 172 18.45 3.48 10.03
N SER A 173 18.72 3.09 8.80
CA SER A 173 20.00 2.48 8.38
C SER A 173 21.09 3.52 8.11
N GLY A 174 22.32 3.04 7.92
CA GLY A 174 23.45 3.88 7.54
C GLY A 174 23.40 4.45 6.11
N TYR A 175 22.47 3.99 5.27
CA TYR A 175 22.32 4.42 3.88
C TYR A 175 20.90 4.10 3.36
N MET A 176 20.51 4.73 2.26
CA MET A 176 19.19 4.63 1.61
C MET A 176 19.05 3.31 0.83
N VAL A 177 17.81 2.91 0.50
CA VAL A 177 17.51 1.80 -0.42
C VAL A 177 18.23 0.47 -0.08
N ARG A 178 18.49 0.23 1.21
CA ARG A 178 19.42 -0.83 1.68
C ARG A 178 19.07 -2.25 1.29
N ARG A 179 17.81 -2.51 0.93
CA ARG A 179 17.34 -3.84 0.50
C ARG A 179 17.72 -4.15 -0.95
N MET A 180 18.12 -3.13 -1.73
CA MET A 180 18.40 -3.27 -3.16
C MET A 180 19.82 -2.83 -3.53
N MET A 181 20.45 -1.98 -2.72
CA MET A 181 21.73 -1.36 -3.04
C MET A 181 22.74 -1.61 -1.93
N ASN A 182 24.02 -1.63 -2.31
CA ASN A 182 25.12 -1.58 -1.36
C ASN A 182 25.44 -0.11 -0.96
N PRO A 183 26.32 0.14 0.02
CA PRO A 183 26.66 1.49 0.45
C PRO A 183 27.17 2.39 -0.68
N THR A 184 27.97 1.86 -1.62
CA THR A 184 28.53 2.64 -2.74
C THR A 184 27.42 3.18 -3.65
N ALA A 185 26.52 2.31 -4.10
CA ALA A 185 25.42 2.68 -4.97
C ALA A 185 24.41 3.60 -4.25
N SER A 186 24.10 3.33 -2.98
CA SER A 186 23.25 4.22 -2.19
C SER A 186 23.87 5.60 -1.99
N GLY A 187 25.20 5.70 -1.84
CA GLY A 187 25.88 6.98 -1.69
C GLY A 187 25.78 7.86 -2.93
N LEU A 188 25.73 7.27 -4.14
CA LEU A 188 25.49 8.02 -5.38
C LEU A 188 24.09 8.65 -5.39
N ILE A 189 23.07 7.88 -4.99
CA ILE A 189 21.68 8.37 -4.90
C ILE A 189 21.57 9.46 -3.84
N GLN A 190 22.14 9.23 -2.65
CA GLN A 190 22.10 10.20 -1.57
C GLN A 190 22.69 11.55 -1.98
N ARG A 191 23.89 11.57 -2.59
CA ARG A 191 24.52 12.81 -3.08
C ARG A 191 23.66 13.51 -4.13
N TRP A 192 23.02 12.76 -5.01
CA TRP A 192 22.13 13.32 -6.03
C TRP A 192 20.88 13.99 -5.42
N CYS A 193 20.33 13.41 -4.35
CA CYS A 193 19.21 13.97 -3.60
C CYS A 193 19.63 15.21 -2.80
N GLU A 194 20.77 15.16 -2.12
CA GLU A 194 21.32 16.29 -1.36
C GLU A 194 21.64 17.48 -2.27
N ALA A 195 22.16 17.22 -3.48
CA ALA A 195 22.36 18.25 -4.51
C ALA A 195 21.05 18.92 -4.99
N ARG A 196 19.89 18.34 -4.69
CA ARG A 196 18.55 18.90 -4.95
C ARG A 196 17.92 19.55 -3.71
N GLY A 197 18.69 19.70 -2.63
CA GLY A 197 18.23 20.34 -1.40
C GLY A 197 17.54 19.41 -0.40
N VAL A 198 17.51 18.09 -0.65
CA VAL A 198 16.97 17.14 0.33
C VAL A 198 17.95 16.99 1.50
N LYS A 199 17.48 17.17 2.73
CA LYS A 199 18.27 16.88 3.94
C LYS A 199 18.12 15.40 4.27
N ILE A 200 19.21 14.64 4.30
CA ILE A 200 19.16 13.19 4.56
C ILE A 200 19.90 12.87 5.86
N LEU A 201 19.16 12.39 6.86
CA LEU A 201 19.69 12.00 8.16
C LEU A 201 19.71 10.48 8.27
N THR A 202 20.88 9.88 8.04
CA THR A 202 21.09 8.44 8.22
C THR A 202 21.29 8.08 9.69
N ARG A 203 21.15 6.79 10.02
CA ARG A 203 21.18 6.27 11.39
C ARG A 203 20.28 7.05 12.36
N THR A 204 19.17 7.57 11.84
CA THR A 204 18.27 8.46 12.57
C THR A 204 16.88 7.84 12.60
N GLN A 205 16.30 7.79 13.80
CA GLN A 205 14.94 7.36 14.03
C GLN A 205 14.31 8.29 15.07
N PRO A 206 13.11 8.84 14.80
CA PRO A 206 12.40 9.65 15.78
C PRO A 206 12.13 8.87 17.08
N LYS A 207 12.20 9.58 18.20
CA LYS A 207 11.80 9.08 19.53
C LYS A 207 10.34 9.37 19.82
N GLY A 208 9.78 10.40 19.21
CA GLY A 208 8.37 10.75 19.33
C GLY A 208 8.01 11.96 18.47
N LEU A 209 6.72 12.26 18.44
CA LEU A 209 6.13 13.41 17.79
C LEU A 209 5.29 14.16 18.83
N SER A 210 5.33 15.48 18.80
CA SER A 210 4.45 16.34 19.59
C SER A 210 3.81 17.40 18.71
N ALA A 211 2.63 17.87 19.10
CA ALA A 211 1.99 19.01 18.44
C ALA A 211 2.70 20.31 18.83
N SER A 212 2.84 21.22 17.87
CA SER A 212 3.41 22.54 18.04
C SER A 212 2.58 23.55 17.21
N GLY A 213 1.50 24.04 17.81
CA GLY A 213 0.45 24.77 17.07
C GLY A 213 -0.17 23.88 16.00
N ASP A 214 -0.21 24.38 14.76
CA ASP A 214 -0.69 23.63 13.58
C ASP A 214 0.38 22.71 12.96
N ALA A 215 1.60 22.73 13.49
CA ALA A 215 2.71 21.90 13.05
C ALA A 215 3.01 20.76 14.05
N LEU A 216 3.95 19.91 13.66
CA LEU A 216 4.55 18.86 14.47
C LEU A 216 5.97 19.26 14.85
N GLN A 217 6.40 18.74 15.99
CA GLN A 217 7.80 18.71 16.39
C GLN A 217 8.24 17.25 16.45
N VAL A 218 9.24 16.90 15.63
CA VAL A 218 9.82 15.56 15.55
C VAL A 218 11.03 15.49 16.48
N ASP A 219 10.93 14.70 17.54
CA ASP A 219 12.03 14.47 18.49
C ASP A 219 13.00 13.43 17.93
N LEU A 220 14.25 13.82 17.70
CA LEU A 220 15.32 12.92 17.25
C LEU A 220 16.18 12.39 18.41
N GLY A 221 15.86 12.76 19.66
CA GLY A 221 16.66 12.53 20.85
C GLY A 221 17.77 13.58 21.03
N GLU A 222 18.38 13.56 22.23
CA GLU A 222 19.52 14.42 22.58
C GLU A 222 19.23 15.92 22.40
N SER A 223 18.01 16.35 22.73
CA SER A 223 17.53 17.74 22.59
C SER A 223 17.50 18.27 21.14
N ARG A 224 17.51 17.38 20.14
CA ARG A 224 17.37 17.75 18.72
C ARG A 224 15.94 17.54 18.26
N PHE A 225 15.37 18.60 17.70
CA PHE A 225 13.99 18.62 17.21
C PHE A 225 13.93 19.14 15.78
N LEU A 226 13.07 18.55 14.95
CA LEU A 226 12.75 19.07 13.62
C LEU A 226 11.30 19.56 13.58
N PRO A 227 11.04 20.80 13.17
CA PRO A 227 9.67 21.22 12.90
C PRO A 227 9.17 20.61 11.58
N ALA A 228 7.91 20.17 11.55
CA ALA A 228 7.31 19.58 10.37
C ALA A 228 5.84 19.99 10.25
N ASP A 229 5.41 20.47 9.09
CA ASP A 229 3.99 20.72 8.80
C ASP A 229 3.28 19.40 8.40
N MET A 230 4.07 18.42 7.98
CA MET A 230 3.66 17.05 7.68
C MET A 230 4.77 16.06 8.01
N TYR A 231 4.43 14.99 8.74
CA TYR A 231 5.30 13.84 8.95
C TYR A 231 4.81 12.68 8.09
N LEU A 232 5.65 12.18 7.18
CA LEU A 232 5.28 11.08 6.29
C LEU A 232 5.95 9.77 6.73
N SER A 233 5.14 8.81 7.18
CA SER A 233 5.58 7.47 7.56
C SER A 233 5.61 6.53 6.34
N VAL A 234 6.82 6.16 5.89
CA VAL A 234 7.07 5.29 4.73
C VAL A 234 8.03 4.16 5.10
N VAL A 235 7.72 3.45 6.19
CA VAL A 235 8.63 2.48 6.82
C VAL A 235 8.49 1.04 6.34
N GLY A 236 7.62 0.78 5.37
CA GLY A 236 7.34 -0.56 4.86
C GLY A 236 5.84 -0.80 4.75
N VAL A 237 5.49 -2.05 4.44
CA VAL A 237 4.10 -2.50 4.35
C VAL A 237 3.96 -3.87 5.00
N ASP A 238 2.79 -4.13 5.54
CA ASP A 238 2.38 -5.41 6.10
C ASP A 238 1.21 -5.96 5.28
N PRO A 239 1.23 -7.25 4.88
CA PRO A 239 0.10 -7.87 4.19
C PRO A 239 -1.20 -7.82 4.99
N ASN A 240 -2.34 -7.68 4.31
CA ASN A 240 -3.65 -7.65 4.94
C ASN A 240 -4.15 -9.08 5.22
N LEU A 241 -3.93 -9.58 6.43
CA LEU A 241 -4.13 -10.99 6.81
C LEU A 241 -5.14 -11.19 7.95
N GLU A 242 -5.49 -10.13 8.69
CA GLU A 242 -6.22 -10.23 9.97
C GLU A 242 -7.59 -10.91 9.82
N PHE A 243 -8.25 -10.66 8.69
CA PHE A 243 -9.58 -11.19 8.38
C PHE A 243 -9.58 -12.68 8.03
N LEU A 244 -8.41 -13.32 7.99
CA LEU A 244 -8.24 -14.76 7.73
C LEU A 244 -8.02 -15.54 9.03
N ALA A 245 -7.97 -14.87 10.18
CA ALA A 245 -7.82 -15.54 11.47
C ALA A 245 -8.97 -16.55 11.69
N GLY A 246 -8.63 -17.81 11.97
CA GLY A 246 -9.62 -18.87 12.15
C GLY A 246 -10.15 -19.52 10.86
N SER A 247 -9.75 -19.03 9.68
CA SER A 247 -10.19 -19.59 8.38
C SER A 247 -9.58 -20.96 8.04
N GLY A 248 -8.55 -21.40 8.78
CA GLY A 248 -7.78 -22.61 8.47
C GLY A 248 -6.79 -22.48 7.31
N ILE A 249 -6.69 -21.30 6.68
CA ILE A 249 -5.68 -21.00 5.67
C ILE A 249 -4.32 -20.85 6.34
N GLU A 250 -3.28 -21.49 5.78
CA GLU A 250 -1.91 -21.36 6.26
C GLU A 250 -1.33 -19.98 5.94
N ILE A 251 -0.80 -19.31 6.96
CA ILE A 251 -0.32 -17.93 6.89
C ILE A 251 1.09 -17.85 7.47
N GLY A 252 1.99 -17.21 6.72
CA GLY A 252 3.35 -16.84 7.15
C GLY A 252 3.49 -15.31 7.27
N GLN A 253 4.42 -14.73 6.52
CA GLN A 253 4.45 -13.29 6.24
C GLN A 253 3.29 -12.87 5.32
N GLY A 254 2.76 -13.79 4.51
CA GLY A 254 1.57 -13.64 3.69
C GLY A 254 0.72 -14.93 3.66
N VAL A 255 -0.28 -14.98 2.78
CA VAL A 255 -1.03 -16.22 2.51
C VAL A 255 -0.12 -17.18 1.76
N LEU A 256 0.20 -18.32 2.37
CA LEU A 256 1.06 -19.31 1.75
C LEU A 256 0.36 -19.93 0.55
N VAL A 257 1.04 -19.93 -0.60
CA VAL A 257 0.54 -20.50 -1.83
C VAL A 257 1.51 -21.48 -2.49
N ASP A 258 0.94 -22.35 -3.32
CA ASP A 258 1.67 -23.24 -4.23
C ASP A 258 2.03 -22.54 -5.55
N ALA A 259 2.62 -23.28 -6.49
CA ALA A 259 2.99 -22.76 -7.81
C ALA A 259 1.78 -22.35 -8.69
N ASN A 260 0.57 -22.78 -8.34
CA ASN A 260 -0.68 -22.42 -8.99
C ASN A 260 -1.43 -21.29 -8.25
N LEU A 261 -0.77 -20.67 -7.26
CA LEU A 261 -1.33 -19.65 -6.38
C LEU A 261 -2.48 -20.13 -5.48
N GLN A 262 -2.65 -21.45 -5.34
CA GLN A 262 -3.63 -22.05 -4.45
C GLN A 262 -3.09 -22.07 -3.02
N SER A 263 -3.92 -21.71 -2.04
CA SER A 263 -3.55 -21.79 -0.63
C SER A 263 -3.64 -23.22 -0.10
N SER A 264 -3.39 -23.42 1.19
CA SER A 264 -3.60 -24.72 1.86
C SER A 264 -5.04 -25.22 1.82
N VAL A 265 -6.01 -24.35 1.49
CA VAL A 265 -7.44 -24.70 1.40
C VAL A 265 -7.85 -24.83 -0.08
N PRO A 266 -8.30 -26.02 -0.53
CA PRO A 266 -8.72 -26.23 -1.91
C PRO A 266 -9.82 -25.26 -2.36
N GLY A 267 -9.61 -24.63 -3.51
CA GLY A 267 -10.53 -23.64 -4.08
C GLY A 267 -10.35 -22.22 -3.55
N VAL A 268 -9.41 -21.99 -2.62
CA VAL A 268 -8.98 -20.66 -2.16
C VAL A 268 -7.60 -20.36 -2.75
N PHE A 269 -7.43 -19.15 -3.27
CA PHE A 269 -6.22 -18.68 -3.94
C PHE A 269 -5.79 -17.34 -3.33
N ALA A 270 -4.53 -16.97 -3.49
CA ALA A 270 -4.06 -15.62 -3.14
C ALA A 270 -3.11 -15.06 -4.20
N ALA A 271 -3.17 -13.75 -4.45
CA ALA A 271 -2.32 -13.09 -5.44
C ALA A 271 -1.99 -11.63 -5.09
N GLY A 272 -0.89 -11.13 -5.64
CA GLY A 272 -0.36 -9.79 -5.33
C GLY A 272 0.37 -9.77 -3.98
N ASP A 273 0.54 -8.59 -3.40
CA ASP A 273 1.37 -8.38 -2.19
C ASP A 273 0.94 -9.19 -0.96
N VAL A 274 -0.28 -9.74 -0.95
CA VAL A 274 -0.76 -10.58 0.16
C VAL A 274 -0.26 -12.03 0.08
N ALA A 275 0.17 -12.49 -1.09
CA ALA A 275 0.57 -13.87 -1.30
C ALA A 275 2.05 -14.09 -0.97
N GLU A 276 2.33 -15.20 -0.28
CA GLU A 276 3.66 -15.69 0.01
C GLU A 276 3.91 -16.96 -0.83
N ALA A 277 4.61 -16.77 -1.95
CA ALA A 277 4.99 -17.83 -2.87
C ALA A 277 6.46 -18.22 -2.69
N ALA A 278 6.81 -19.45 -3.02
CA ALA A 278 8.21 -19.88 -3.06
C ALA A 278 8.99 -19.04 -4.09
N HIS A 279 10.19 -18.61 -3.72
CA HIS A 279 11.04 -17.80 -4.58
C HIS A 279 11.48 -18.63 -5.80
N GLY A 280 11.10 -18.19 -7.01
CA GLY A 280 11.24 -18.99 -8.23
C GLY A 280 12.67 -19.38 -8.63
N LEU A 281 13.70 -18.74 -8.07
CA LEU A 281 15.10 -19.07 -8.32
C LEU A 281 15.75 -19.93 -7.23
N THR A 282 15.33 -19.77 -5.98
CA THR A 282 15.99 -20.40 -4.82
C THR A 282 15.16 -21.51 -4.20
N GLY A 283 13.86 -21.58 -4.51
CA GLY A 283 12.91 -22.50 -3.89
C GLY A 283 12.63 -22.21 -2.42
N THR A 284 13.33 -21.25 -1.82
CA THR A 284 13.11 -20.79 -0.44
C THR A 284 11.84 -19.96 -0.38
N ARG A 285 11.09 -20.09 0.72
CA ARG A 285 9.98 -19.20 1.06
C ARG A 285 10.54 -17.96 1.77
#